data_AF-A6G009-F1
#
_entry.id   AF-A6G009-F1
#
_cell.length_a   1.000
_cell.length_b   1.000
_cell.length_c   1.000
_cell.angle_alpha   90.00
_cell.angle_beta   90.00
_cell.angle_gamma   90.00
#
_symmetry.space_group_name_H-M   'P 1'
#
loop_
_entity.id
_entity.type
_entity.pdbx_description
1 polymer ?
#
loop_
_entity_poly.entity_id
_entity_poly.type
_entity_poly.pdbx_seq_one_letter_code
_entity_poly.pdbx_strand_id
1 'polypeptide(L)'
;MSFAMTKSFVNIERPWSKGLTLAASIALALLGGCSDDASPSADDEVGETDTETTETSETETETGESSDSTESTDSTESTDSTESTDAEESSEESTDTGEDEGLSCAYVSECVEDCAGDQACADACAMEGSALALEEYAALEDCAIECLGDEACILTTCVDLIVDCYTGELTCSESIDCAGMCAGDAQCAEECFATATALGQIQADNLEQCFSDSDCPPNDLPCIEQECGGPLGDCTSGTADEAHCVFITDCFGLCEGEPLCQSYCLAAGSELGSSEAEALIECAIDQGCQDEACLMMACGESFDACVSGEASCTETFACTEACEDSNQCEESCFYDASFAAQSQYQDVIDCAVANACADEACVQANCGGELAACGF
;
A
#
# COMPACT_ATOMS: atom_id res chain seq x y z
N MET A 1 -36.07 3.86 25.75
CA MET A 1 -36.87 4.61 24.77
C MET A 1 -36.42 4.07 23.42
N SER A 2 -37.25 3.31 22.71
CA SER A 2 -36.85 2.78 21.39
C SER A 2 -36.85 3.91 20.38
N PHE A 3 -35.66 4.31 19.93
CA PHE A 3 -35.49 5.06 18.71
C PHE A 3 -35.43 4.04 17.57
N ALA A 4 -36.48 3.99 16.75
CA ALA A 4 -36.39 3.31 15.47
C ALA A 4 -35.58 4.25 14.56
N MET A 5 -34.29 3.97 14.38
CA MET A 5 -33.47 4.63 13.36
C MET A 5 -34.04 4.24 12.00
N THR A 6 -34.73 5.18 11.36
CA THR A 6 -35.29 4.97 10.01
C THR A 6 -34.17 5.11 8.99
N LYS A 7 -33.69 3.95 8.50
CA LYS A 7 -33.23 3.68 7.14
C LYS A 7 -32.70 4.87 6.35
N SER A 8 -31.40 5.12 6.45
CA SER A 8 -30.57 5.61 5.35
C SER A 8 -29.09 5.50 5.75
N PHE A 9 -28.62 4.29 6.02
CA PHE A 9 -27.18 4.01 5.87
C PHE A 9 -26.98 3.52 4.42
N VAL A 10 -25.90 4.02 3.84
CA VAL A 10 -25.62 4.03 2.40
C VAL A 10 -25.63 2.60 1.87
N ASN A 11 -26.37 2.35 0.78
CA ASN A 11 -26.25 1.10 0.04
C ASN A 11 -24.96 1.21 -0.79
N ILE A 12 -23.81 1.05 -0.14
CA ILE A 12 -22.50 1.00 -0.77
C ILE A 12 -22.49 -0.34 -1.52
N GLU A 13 -22.80 -0.34 -2.82
CA GLU A 13 -22.57 -1.52 -3.66
C GLU A 13 -21.05 -1.73 -3.75
N ARG A 14 -20.52 -2.52 -2.81
CA ARG A 14 -19.12 -2.87 -2.66
C ARG A 14 -18.63 -3.70 -3.87
N PRO A 15 -17.74 -3.18 -4.74
CA PRO A 15 -17.26 -3.93 -5.91
C PRO A 15 -16.38 -5.16 -5.60
N TRP A 16 -15.87 -5.30 -4.37
CA TRP A 16 -14.80 -6.21 -3.93
C TRP A 16 -15.23 -7.67 -3.67
N SER A 17 -16.54 -7.96 -3.52
CA SER A 17 -17.03 -9.33 -3.26
C SER A 17 -16.71 -10.38 -4.35
N LYS A 18 -16.12 -10.00 -5.49
CA LYS A 18 -15.83 -10.90 -6.61
C LYS A 18 -14.36 -11.23 -6.84
N GLY A 19 -13.39 -10.40 -6.47
CA GLY A 19 -11.97 -10.72 -6.73
C GLY A 19 -11.15 -11.10 -5.50
N LEU A 20 -11.72 -11.08 -4.29
CA LEU A 20 -11.15 -11.74 -3.10
C LEU A 20 -10.82 -13.24 -3.29
N THR A 21 -11.52 -13.94 -4.18
CA THR A 21 -11.18 -15.33 -4.54
C THR A 21 -9.84 -15.40 -5.30
N LEU A 22 -9.49 -14.34 -6.03
CA LEU A 22 -8.27 -14.21 -6.81
C LEU A 22 -7.08 -13.85 -5.92
N ALA A 23 -7.22 -12.88 -5.02
CA ALA A 23 -6.18 -12.51 -4.05
C ALA A 23 -5.75 -13.71 -3.18
N ALA A 24 -6.71 -14.47 -2.63
CA ALA A 24 -6.40 -15.69 -1.88
C ALA A 24 -5.72 -16.77 -2.76
N SER A 25 -6.07 -16.87 -4.05
CA SER A 25 -5.40 -17.78 -5.00
C SER A 25 -3.97 -17.36 -5.29
N ILE A 26 -3.70 -16.05 -5.31
CA ILE A 26 -2.39 -15.46 -5.61
C ILE A 26 -1.48 -15.52 -4.39
N ALA A 27 -1.98 -15.23 -3.19
CA ALA A 27 -1.25 -15.46 -1.96
C ALA A 27 -0.89 -16.95 -1.78
N LEU A 28 -1.78 -17.88 -2.17
CA LEU A 28 -1.47 -19.31 -2.27
C LEU A 28 -0.42 -19.63 -3.35
N ALA A 29 -0.39 -18.90 -4.46
CA ALA A 29 0.62 -19.08 -5.51
C ALA A 29 2.00 -18.54 -5.10
N LEU A 30 2.03 -17.41 -4.38
CA LEU A 30 3.24 -16.78 -3.84
C LEU A 30 3.83 -17.59 -2.68
N LEU A 31 2.99 -18.10 -1.77
CA LEU A 31 3.42 -18.92 -0.63
C LEU A 31 3.63 -20.41 -0.99
N GLY A 32 3.07 -20.87 -2.11
CA GLY A 32 3.11 -22.25 -2.58
C GLY A 32 4.44 -22.74 -3.16
N GLY A 33 5.49 -21.91 -3.14
CA GLY A 33 6.84 -22.24 -3.65
C GLY A 33 7.59 -23.35 -2.90
N CYS A 34 7.10 -23.82 -1.74
CA CYS A 34 7.65 -24.98 -1.05
C CYS A 34 6.97 -26.29 -1.49
N SER A 35 7.27 -26.77 -2.70
CA SER A 35 6.86 -28.13 -3.10
C SER A 35 7.60 -29.19 -2.28
N ASP A 36 6.80 -30.03 -1.64
CA ASP A 36 7.14 -31.31 -1.03
C ASP A 36 8.10 -32.16 -1.88
N ASP A 37 9.07 -32.71 -1.16
CA ASP A 37 10.07 -33.70 -1.55
C ASP A 37 9.39 -34.97 -2.11
N ALA A 38 9.10 -34.98 -3.41
CA ALA A 38 8.68 -36.18 -4.13
C ALA A 38 9.92 -36.98 -4.57
N SER A 39 10.22 -37.99 -3.76
CA SER A 39 11.23 -39.04 -3.94
C SER A 39 11.38 -39.55 -5.39
N PRO A 40 12.62 -39.77 -5.88
CA PRO A 40 12.89 -40.13 -7.27
C PRO A 40 12.60 -41.61 -7.52
N SER A 41 11.73 -41.90 -8.48
CA SER A 41 11.68 -43.20 -9.13
C SER A 41 12.53 -43.16 -10.39
N ALA A 42 13.62 -43.91 -10.35
CA ALA A 42 14.45 -44.26 -11.49
C ALA A 42 13.62 -45.01 -12.55
N ASP A 43 13.84 -44.68 -13.83
CA ASP A 43 14.26 -45.66 -14.84
C ASP A 43 14.58 -44.97 -16.18
N ASP A 44 15.66 -45.46 -16.79
CA ASP A 44 16.30 -45.13 -18.06
C ASP A 44 15.36 -44.98 -19.28
N GLU A 45 15.71 -44.09 -20.22
CA GLU A 45 16.08 -44.50 -21.59
C GLU A 45 16.83 -43.40 -22.39
N VAL A 46 18.03 -43.81 -22.80
CA VAL A 46 18.97 -43.38 -23.85
C VAL A 46 18.39 -42.56 -25.02
N GLY A 47 19.07 -41.45 -25.33
CA GLY A 47 18.96 -40.74 -26.61
C GLY A 47 20.15 -39.80 -26.86
N GLU A 48 21.22 -40.34 -27.44
CA GLU A 48 22.39 -39.56 -27.90
C GLU A 48 22.02 -38.61 -29.05
N THR A 49 22.50 -37.37 -29.00
CA THR A 49 22.90 -36.65 -30.21
C THR A 49 23.94 -35.57 -29.88
N ASP A 50 25.17 -35.83 -30.33
CA ASP A 50 26.25 -34.86 -30.45
C ASP A 50 25.83 -33.67 -31.30
N THR A 51 26.33 -32.47 -30.98
CA THR A 51 27.00 -31.56 -31.94
C THR A 51 27.77 -30.47 -31.18
N GLU A 52 29.09 -30.49 -31.38
CA GLU A 52 30.06 -29.44 -31.06
C GLU A 52 29.64 -28.05 -31.57
N THR A 53 30.04 -26.97 -30.91
CA THR A 53 30.94 -25.95 -31.48
C THR A 53 31.33 -24.93 -30.41
N THR A 54 32.58 -25.08 -29.96
CA THR A 54 33.54 -24.09 -29.48
C THR A 54 33.40 -22.72 -30.11
N GLU A 55 33.32 -21.63 -29.33
CA GLU A 55 34.16 -20.43 -29.54
C GLU A 55 34.47 -19.74 -28.21
N THR A 56 35.75 -19.79 -27.89
CA THR A 56 36.53 -19.00 -26.95
C THR A 56 36.44 -17.50 -27.25
N SER A 57 36.29 -16.66 -26.22
CA SER A 57 36.90 -15.33 -26.22
C SER A 57 37.32 -14.96 -24.79
N GLU A 58 38.63 -14.95 -24.61
CA GLU A 58 39.38 -14.40 -23.49
C GLU A 58 39.43 -12.87 -23.65
N THR A 59 39.20 -12.06 -22.61
CA THR A 59 40.00 -10.83 -22.36
C THR A 59 39.81 -10.31 -20.92
N GLU A 60 40.92 -10.36 -20.14
CA GLU A 60 41.46 -9.37 -19.17
C GLU A 60 40.46 -8.77 -18.14
N THR A 61 40.42 -9.17 -16.85
CA THR A 61 41.40 -9.01 -15.76
C THR A 61 42.15 -7.68 -15.72
N GLU A 62 41.58 -6.68 -15.03
CA GLU A 62 42.33 -5.58 -14.41
C GLU A 62 42.01 -5.58 -12.90
N THR A 63 43.00 -5.96 -12.12
CA THR A 63 43.07 -5.84 -10.66
C THR A 63 43.37 -4.39 -10.27
N GLY A 64 42.43 -3.73 -9.59
CA GLY A 64 42.62 -2.44 -8.94
C GLY A 64 42.70 -2.59 -7.42
N GLU A 65 43.84 -2.23 -6.86
CA GLU A 65 44.19 -2.34 -5.44
C GLU A 65 43.50 -1.27 -4.55
N SER A 66 43.09 -1.73 -3.37
CA SER A 66 43.22 -1.13 -2.02
C SER A 66 43.18 0.40 -1.84
N SER A 67 42.34 0.85 -0.90
CA SER A 67 42.80 1.68 0.23
C SER A 67 41.80 1.67 1.40
N ASP A 68 42.30 1.20 2.54
CA ASP A 68 41.80 1.42 3.90
C ASP A 68 41.39 2.87 4.18
N SER A 69 40.33 3.03 4.99
CA SER A 69 40.31 4.02 6.09
C SER A 69 39.32 3.60 7.16
N THR A 70 39.88 3.01 8.21
CA THR A 70 39.30 2.86 9.54
C THR A 70 39.21 4.21 10.24
N GLU A 71 38.04 4.62 10.72
CA GLU A 71 37.95 5.47 11.91
C GLU A 71 36.88 4.92 12.86
N SER A 72 37.37 4.55 14.05
CA SER A 72 36.60 4.19 15.23
C SER A 72 36.32 5.46 16.03
N THR A 73 35.09 5.61 16.52
CA THR A 73 34.84 6.43 17.72
C THR A 73 33.93 5.69 18.69
N ASP A 74 34.56 5.26 19.76
CA ASP A 74 33.99 4.92 21.06
C ASP A 74 33.01 5.97 21.55
N SER A 75 31.86 5.52 22.06
CA SER A 75 31.22 6.12 23.24
C SER A 75 30.45 5.06 24.00
N THR A 76 31.18 4.45 24.92
CA THR A 76 30.66 3.73 26.07
C THR A 76 29.92 4.70 27.00
N GLU A 77 28.62 4.50 27.23
CA GLU A 77 28.01 4.95 28.47
C GLU A 77 27.27 3.79 29.13
N SER A 78 27.74 3.50 30.34
CA SER A 78 27.25 2.48 31.25
C SER A 78 26.21 3.10 32.16
N THR A 79 25.06 2.46 32.29
CA THR A 79 24.24 2.57 33.50
C THR A 79 23.79 1.18 33.95
N ASP A 80 24.44 0.77 35.04
CA ASP A 80 23.95 -0.18 36.03
C ASP A 80 22.45 -0.02 36.31
N SER A 81 21.73 -1.14 36.33
CA SER A 81 21.00 -1.59 37.53
C SER A 81 20.49 -3.01 37.34
N THR A 82 21.21 -3.95 37.95
CA THR A 82 20.74 -5.29 38.26
C THR A 82 19.76 -5.23 39.43
N GLU A 83 18.49 -5.53 39.19
CA GLU A 83 17.57 -5.97 40.23
C GLU A 83 17.13 -7.40 39.91
N SER A 84 17.64 -8.35 40.69
CA SER A 84 17.26 -9.76 40.64
C SER A 84 16.00 -9.96 41.47
N THR A 85 14.90 -10.29 40.81
CA THR A 85 13.71 -10.86 41.44
C THR A 85 13.55 -12.30 40.96
N ASP A 86 13.92 -13.23 41.83
CA ASP A 86 13.53 -14.64 41.76
C ASP A 86 11.99 -14.70 41.87
N ALA A 87 11.31 -14.91 40.75
CA ALA A 87 9.89 -15.24 40.70
C ALA A 87 9.76 -16.68 40.22
N GLU A 88 9.16 -17.51 41.08
CA GLU A 88 9.02 -18.94 40.88
C GLU A 88 8.12 -19.24 39.68
N GLU A 89 8.59 -20.12 38.81
CA GLU A 89 7.83 -20.70 37.69
C GLU A 89 6.61 -21.46 38.22
N SER A 90 5.45 -20.82 38.18
CA SER A 90 4.17 -21.53 38.10
C SER A 90 3.81 -21.63 36.63
N SER A 91 4.06 -22.79 36.03
CA SER A 91 3.50 -23.17 34.74
C SER A 91 1.99 -23.26 34.88
N GLU A 92 1.32 -22.12 34.76
CA GLU A 92 -0.10 -22.07 34.49
C GLU A 92 -0.24 -22.42 33.02
N GLU A 93 -0.86 -23.56 32.78
CA GLU A 93 -1.34 -24.02 31.49
C GLU A 93 -2.23 -22.88 30.94
N SER A 94 -1.63 -22.00 30.13
CA SER A 94 -2.37 -21.08 29.28
C SER A 94 -3.25 -21.97 28.42
N THR A 95 -4.50 -22.17 28.84
CA THR A 95 -5.54 -22.46 27.88
C THR A 95 -5.52 -21.26 26.98
N ASP A 96 -4.83 -21.42 25.86
CA ASP A 96 -5.04 -20.76 24.60
C ASP A 96 -6.55 -20.89 24.32
N THR A 97 -7.32 -20.07 25.03
CA THR A 97 -8.67 -19.70 24.65
C THR A 97 -8.40 -18.83 23.47
N GLY A 98 -8.14 -19.46 22.31
CA GLY A 98 -7.80 -18.80 21.07
C GLY A 98 -8.64 -17.55 21.03
N GLU A 99 -7.97 -16.40 21.16
CA GLU A 99 -8.62 -15.12 21.30
C GLU A 99 -9.48 -15.05 20.06
N ASP A 100 -10.80 -15.27 20.23
CA ASP A 100 -11.74 -15.28 19.12
C ASP A 100 -11.50 -13.94 18.45
N GLU A 101 -10.87 -13.99 17.27
CA GLU A 101 -10.58 -12.83 16.44
C GLU A 101 -11.95 -12.35 15.97
N GLY A 102 -12.59 -11.58 16.86
CA GLY A 102 -13.94 -11.11 16.63
C GLY A 102 -13.94 -10.22 15.39
N LEU A 103 -15.11 -10.10 14.77
CA LEU A 103 -15.34 -9.32 13.57
C LEU A 103 -14.76 -7.91 13.70
N SER A 104 -14.18 -7.39 12.61
CA SER A 104 -13.75 -5.99 12.52
C SER A 104 -14.93 -5.02 12.60
N CYS A 105 -14.67 -3.73 12.85
CA CYS A 105 -15.74 -2.73 12.97
C CYS A 105 -16.58 -2.65 11.68
N ALA A 106 -15.93 -2.73 10.51
CA ALA A 106 -16.59 -2.80 9.21
C ALA A 106 -17.63 -3.93 9.12
N TYR A 107 -17.28 -5.13 9.58
CA TYR A 107 -18.16 -6.29 9.58
C TYR A 107 -19.28 -6.18 10.61
N VAL A 108 -18.98 -5.66 11.80
CA VAL A 108 -20.01 -5.39 12.81
C VAL A 108 -21.03 -4.39 12.25
N SER A 109 -20.57 -3.33 11.58
CA SER A 109 -21.43 -2.34 10.94
C SER A 109 -22.32 -2.96 9.86
N GLU A 110 -21.74 -3.73 8.93
CA GLU A 110 -22.49 -4.40 7.86
C GLU A 110 -23.52 -5.39 8.40
N CYS A 111 -23.13 -6.21 9.39
CA CYS A 111 -24.04 -7.15 10.04
C CYS A 111 -25.22 -6.42 10.71
N VAL A 112 -24.97 -5.30 11.40
CA VAL A 112 -26.03 -4.51 12.04
C VAL A 112 -26.95 -3.85 10.99
N GLU A 113 -26.42 -3.42 9.86
CA GLU A 113 -27.23 -2.88 8.76
C GLU A 113 -28.18 -3.94 8.18
N ASP A 114 -27.68 -5.17 8.00
CA ASP A 114 -28.45 -6.33 7.51
C ASP A 114 -29.57 -6.75 8.47
N CYS A 115 -29.44 -6.44 9.76
CA CYS A 115 -30.48 -6.68 10.74
C CYS A 115 -31.74 -5.81 10.53
N ALA A 116 -31.69 -4.80 9.65
CA ALA A 116 -32.83 -3.97 9.27
C ALA A 116 -33.58 -3.36 10.48
N GLY A 117 -32.86 -3.05 11.56
CA GLY A 117 -33.37 -2.49 12.81
C GLY A 117 -33.90 -3.50 13.83
N ASP A 118 -33.67 -4.81 13.63
CA ASP A 118 -33.89 -5.81 14.67
C ASP A 118 -32.78 -5.73 15.73
N GLN A 119 -33.11 -5.20 16.91
CA GLN A 119 -32.15 -5.03 18.01
C GLN A 119 -31.51 -6.36 18.45
N ALA A 120 -32.26 -7.46 18.46
CA ALA A 120 -31.69 -8.73 18.91
C ALA A 120 -30.68 -9.30 17.91
N CYS A 121 -30.86 -8.98 16.63
CA CYS A 121 -29.90 -9.29 15.57
C CYS A 121 -28.68 -8.35 15.68
N ALA A 122 -28.90 -7.05 15.85
CA ALA A 122 -27.81 -6.08 16.00
C ALA A 122 -26.94 -6.38 17.24
N ASP A 123 -27.56 -6.72 18.37
CA ASP A 123 -26.87 -7.15 19.59
C ASP A 123 -26.07 -8.44 19.35
N ALA A 124 -26.56 -9.34 18.47
CA ALA A 124 -25.84 -10.57 18.11
C ALA A 124 -24.61 -10.28 17.25
N CYS A 125 -24.73 -9.41 16.24
CA CYS A 125 -23.60 -8.93 15.44
C CYS A 125 -22.53 -8.28 16.30
N ALA A 126 -22.92 -7.39 17.23
CA ALA A 126 -22.00 -6.75 18.15
C ALA A 126 -21.29 -7.77 19.06
N MET A 127 -21.94 -8.86 19.48
CA MET A 127 -21.29 -9.89 20.30
C MET A 127 -20.22 -10.70 19.55
N GLU A 128 -20.23 -10.67 18.22
CA GLU A 128 -19.23 -11.35 17.38
C GLU A 128 -18.02 -10.45 17.08
N GLY A 129 -18.10 -9.13 17.34
CA GLY A 129 -17.02 -8.17 17.13
C GLY A 129 -15.86 -8.33 18.11
N SER A 130 -14.65 -7.98 17.67
CA SER A 130 -13.49 -7.87 18.57
C SER A 130 -13.71 -6.75 19.58
N ALA A 131 -12.96 -6.75 20.69
CA ALA A 131 -13.10 -5.70 21.70
C ALA A 131 -12.80 -4.30 21.14
N LEU A 132 -11.82 -4.21 20.23
CA LEU A 132 -11.47 -2.97 19.53
C LEU A 132 -12.57 -2.55 18.55
N ALA A 133 -13.04 -3.49 17.71
CA ALA A 133 -14.13 -3.25 16.77
C ALA A 133 -15.41 -2.74 17.46
N LEU A 134 -15.70 -3.26 18.65
CA LEU A 134 -16.84 -2.82 19.44
C LEU A 134 -16.68 -1.42 20.03
N GLU A 135 -15.45 -1.02 20.38
CA GLU A 135 -15.15 0.33 20.84
C GLU A 135 -15.31 1.35 19.71
N GLU A 136 -14.74 1.05 18.53
CA GLU A 136 -14.87 1.87 17.31
C GLU A 136 -16.34 1.96 16.86
N TYR A 137 -17.04 0.83 16.82
CA TYR A 137 -18.45 0.80 16.43
C TYR A 137 -19.33 1.61 17.38
N ALA A 138 -19.08 1.51 18.70
CA ALA A 138 -19.82 2.29 19.69
C ALA A 138 -19.55 3.80 19.55
N ALA A 139 -18.31 4.20 19.26
CA ALA A 139 -17.98 5.60 18.99
C ALA A 139 -18.70 6.11 17.74
N LEU A 140 -18.72 5.31 16.67
CA LEU A 140 -19.46 5.62 15.44
C LEU A 140 -20.98 5.74 15.69
N GLU A 141 -21.57 4.84 16.47
CA GLU A 141 -23.00 4.89 16.84
C GLU A 141 -23.31 6.16 17.65
N ASP A 142 -22.49 6.49 18.65
CA ASP A 142 -22.65 7.69 19.47
C ASP A 142 -22.60 8.95 18.59
N CYS A 143 -21.67 9.02 17.64
CA CYS A 143 -21.61 10.12 16.69
C CYS A 143 -22.84 10.20 15.77
N ALA A 144 -23.30 9.05 15.25
CA ALA A 144 -24.52 8.99 14.44
C ALA A 144 -25.77 9.44 15.21
N ILE A 145 -25.84 9.13 16.51
CA ILE A 145 -26.89 9.59 17.42
C ILE A 145 -26.85 11.11 17.60
N GLU A 146 -25.67 11.71 17.78
CA GLU A 146 -25.51 13.17 17.87
C GLU A 146 -25.99 13.87 16.59
N CYS A 147 -25.75 13.23 15.44
CA CYS A 147 -26.23 13.68 14.13
C CYS A 147 -27.71 13.38 13.86
N LEU A 148 -28.43 12.70 14.76
CA LEU A 148 -29.84 12.30 14.61
C LEU A 148 -30.11 11.50 13.32
N GLY A 149 -29.11 10.78 12.81
CA GLY A 149 -29.20 10.06 11.53
C GLY A 149 -29.22 10.96 10.29
N ASP A 150 -28.87 12.24 10.41
CA ASP A 150 -28.66 13.11 9.23
C ASP A 150 -27.38 12.71 8.51
N GLU A 151 -27.53 12.22 7.28
CA GLU A 151 -26.42 11.68 6.49
C GLU A 151 -25.31 12.71 6.27
N ALA A 152 -25.66 13.96 5.93
CA ALA A 152 -24.66 15.01 5.73
C ALA A 152 -23.89 15.32 7.03
N CYS A 153 -24.58 15.35 8.17
CA CYS A 153 -23.92 15.49 9.47
C CYS A 153 -22.97 14.32 9.77
N ILE A 154 -23.41 13.08 9.54
CA ILE A 154 -22.59 11.87 9.78
C ILE A 154 -21.32 11.92 8.93
N LEU A 155 -21.48 12.17 7.63
CA LEU A 155 -20.36 12.23 6.69
C LEU A 155 -19.40 13.41 6.92
N THR A 156 -19.84 14.43 7.67
CA THR A 156 -18.98 15.59 7.99
C THR A 156 -18.37 15.50 9.40
N THR A 157 -19.08 14.89 10.35
CA THR A 157 -18.72 14.93 11.78
C THR A 157 -18.16 13.62 12.28
N CYS A 158 -18.59 12.50 11.70
CA CYS A 158 -18.22 11.15 12.10
C CYS A 158 -17.21 10.52 11.14
N VAL A 159 -16.67 11.30 10.20
CA VAL A 159 -15.90 10.78 9.08
C VAL A 159 -14.64 10.05 9.53
N ASP A 160 -13.92 10.58 10.50
CA ASP A 160 -12.74 9.94 11.08
C ASP A 160 -13.12 8.59 11.72
N LEU A 161 -14.25 8.55 12.46
CA LEU A 161 -14.74 7.30 13.06
C LEU A 161 -15.22 6.27 12.03
N ILE A 162 -15.72 6.74 10.88
CA ILE A 162 -16.07 5.86 9.76
C ILE A 162 -14.78 5.28 9.18
N VAL A 163 -13.80 6.12 8.88
CA VAL A 163 -12.49 5.69 8.36
C VAL A 163 -11.84 4.69 9.31
N ASP A 164 -11.73 5.01 10.61
CA ASP A 164 -11.17 4.12 11.63
C ASP A 164 -11.92 2.78 11.67
N CYS A 165 -13.24 2.80 11.50
CA CYS A 165 -14.05 1.58 11.50
C CYS A 165 -13.86 0.71 10.24
N TYR A 166 -13.52 1.32 9.10
CA TYR A 166 -13.41 0.67 7.79
C TYR A 166 -11.98 0.43 7.33
N THR A 167 -10.99 0.84 8.11
CA THR A 167 -9.57 0.68 7.82
C THR A 167 -8.87 0.10 9.05
N GLY A 168 -7.71 -0.49 8.85
CA GLY A 168 -6.86 -0.92 9.94
C GLY A 168 -5.41 -0.53 9.72
N GLU A 169 -4.49 -1.30 10.27
CA GLU A 169 -3.06 -0.98 10.30
C GLU A 169 -2.25 -1.79 9.28
N LEU A 170 -2.82 -2.83 8.64
CA LEU A 170 -2.05 -3.68 7.73
C LEU A 170 -1.73 -2.93 6.43
N THR A 171 -0.46 -2.96 6.02
CA THR A 171 -0.06 -2.56 4.68
C THR A 171 -0.67 -3.50 3.63
N CYS A 172 -0.62 -3.14 2.34
CA CYS A 172 -1.08 -4.04 1.28
C CYS A 172 -0.35 -5.39 1.33
N SER A 173 0.98 -5.38 1.52
CA SER A 173 1.79 -6.59 1.64
C SER A 173 1.34 -7.49 2.80
N GLU A 174 1.11 -6.92 3.98
CA GLU A 174 0.66 -7.65 5.16
C GLU A 174 -0.77 -8.18 4.99
N SER A 175 -1.64 -7.43 4.31
CA SER A 175 -3.00 -7.87 3.99
C SER A 175 -3.01 -9.08 3.05
N ILE A 176 -2.10 -9.13 2.06
CA ILE A 176 -1.93 -10.27 1.16
C ILE A 176 -1.37 -11.47 1.90
N ASP A 177 -0.38 -11.27 2.76
CA ASP A 177 0.19 -12.35 3.59
C ASP A 177 -0.88 -12.95 4.51
N CYS A 178 -1.68 -12.09 5.15
CA CYS A 178 -2.84 -12.49 5.95
C CYS A 178 -3.84 -13.31 5.12
N ALA A 179 -4.25 -12.81 3.94
CA ALA A 179 -5.16 -13.53 3.04
C ALA A 179 -4.58 -14.87 2.56
N GLY A 180 -3.26 -14.99 2.45
CA GLY A 180 -2.56 -16.24 2.16
C GLY A 180 -2.71 -17.30 3.25
N MET A 181 -2.77 -16.89 4.51
CA MET A 181 -2.99 -17.79 5.65
C MET A 181 -4.43 -18.32 5.71
N CYS A 182 -5.38 -17.63 5.07
CA CYS A 182 -6.79 -18.03 5.02
C CYS A 182 -7.06 -19.27 4.17
N ALA A 183 -6.08 -19.81 3.44
CA ALA A 183 -6.21 -21.03 2.65
C ALA A 183 -7.40 -21.04 1.66
N GLY A 184 -7.77 -19.87 1.13
CA GLY A 184 -8.89 -19.70 0.22
C GLY A 184 -10.26 -19.47 0.88
N ASP A 185 -10.30 -19.30 2.21
CA ASP A 185 -11.50 -18.84 2.91
C ASP A 185 -11.73 -17.35 2.59
N ALA A 186 -12.83 -17.07 1.91
CA ALA A 186 -13.14 -15.72 1.44
C ALA A 186 -13.50 -14.75 2.58
N GLN A 187 -14.08 -15.25 3.67
CA GLN A 187 -14.46 -14.42 4.81
C GLN A 187 -13.19 -13.99 5.57
N CYS A 188 -12.29 -14.93 5.82
CA CYS A 188 -10.99 -14.61 6.43
C CYS A 188 -10.17 -13.63 5.57
N ALA A 189 -10.14 -13.81 4.24
CA ALA A 189 -9.39 -12.90 3.36
C ALA A 189 -10.00 -11.48 3.34
N GLU A 190 -11.33 -11.37 3.45
CA GLU A 190 -12.02 -10.09 3.53
C GLU A 190 -11.81 -9.42 4.89
N GLU A 191 -11.72 -10.18 5.98
CA GLU A 191 -11.28 -9.66 7.29
C GLU A 191 -9.85 -9.10 7.23
N CYS A 192 -8.92 -9.82 6.60
CA CYS A 192 -7.55 -9.33 6.37
C CYS A 192 -7.53 -8.01 5.59
N PHE A 193 -8.35 -7.89 4.53
CA PHE A 193 -8.46 -6.67 3.75
C PHE A 193 -9.09 -5.52 4.57
N ALA A 194 -10.13 -5.79 5.35
CA ALA A 194 -10.76 -4.78 6.20
C ALA A 194 -9.82 -4.26 7.29
N THR A 195 -8.83 -5.04 7.70
CA THR A 195 -7.76 -4.62 8.62
C THR A 195 -6.60 -3.90 7.96
N ALA A 196 -6.62 -3.72 6.63
CA ALA A 196 -5.61 -2.95 5.93
C ALA A 196 -5.85 -1.44 6.03
N THR A 197 -4.78 -0.66 5.96
CA THR A 197 -4.84 0.80 5.86
C THR A 197 -5.65 1.21 4.63
N ALA A 198 -6.17 2.45 4.62
CA ALA A 198 -6.87 2.96 3.43
C ALA A 198 -6.02 2.84 2.17
N LEU A 199 -4.72 3.15 2.26
CA LEU A 199 -3.80 2.98 1.14
C LEU A 199 -3.58 1.50 0.79
N GLY A 200 -3.41 0.64 1.78
CA GLY A 200 -3.24 -0.79 1.57
C GLY A 200 -4.43 -1.42 0.85
N GLN A 201 -5.65 -1.01 1.18
CA GLN A 201 -6.87 -1.41 0.50
C GLN A 201 -6.91 -0.89 -0.95
N ILE A 202 -6.55 0.37 -1.21
CA ILE A 202 -6.49 0.91 -2.59
C ILE A 202 -5.46 0.16 -3.44
N GLN A 203 -4.28 -0.12 -2.89
CA GLN A 203 -3.24 -0.88 -3.58
C GLN A 203 -3.69 -2.31 -3.87
N ALA A 204 -4.36 -2.96 -2.92
CA ALA A 204 -4.91 -4.30 -3.10
C ALA A 204 -6.01 -4.30 -4.18
N ASP A 205 -6.89 -3.30 -4.21
CA ASP A 205 -7.91 -3.14 -5.25
C ASP A 205 -7.30 -2.90 -6.64
N ASN A 206 -6.28 -2.04 -6.73
CA ASN A 206 -5.56 -1.79 -8.00
C ASN A 206 -4.86 -3.06 -8.51
N LEU A 207 -4.27 -3.83 -7.61
CA LEU A 207 -3.63 -5.10 -7.92
C LEU A 207 -4.66 -6.15 -8.36
N GLU A 208 -5.79 -6.27 -7.65
CA GLU A 208 -6.92 -7.14 -8.03
C GLU A 208 -7.47 -6.77 -9.41
N GLN A 209 -7.67 -5.48 -9.65
CA GLN A 209 -8.15 -4.98 -10.94
C GLN A 209 -7.16 -5.32 -12.05
N CYS A 210 -5.86 -5.12 -11.81
CA CYS A 210 -4.84 -5.52 -12.78
C CYS A 210 -4.90 -7.02 -13.08
N PHE A 211 -5.05 -7.87 -12.05
CA PHE A 211 -5.21 -9.30 -12.27
C PHE A 211 -6.45 -9.66 -13.08
N SER A 212 -7.57 -8.98 -12.82
CA SER A 212 -8.82 -9.18 -13.58
C SER A 212 -8.69 -8.75 -15.04
N ASP A 213 -7.92 -7.70 -15.30
CA ASP A 213 -7.73 -7.15 -16.64
C ASP A 213 -6.58 -7.84 -17.41
N SER A 214 -5.63 -8.45 -16.68
CA SER A 214 -4.58 -9.27 -17.24
C SER A 214 -5.16 -10.59 -17.76
N ASP A 215 -4.79 -10.98 -18.98
CA ASP A 215 -5.08 -12.34 -19.49
C ASP A 215 -4.14 -13.40 -18.86
N CYS A 216 -3.47 -13.06 -17.75
CA CYS A 216 -2.49 -13.93 -17.10
C CYS A 216 -3.17 -15.09 -16.38
N PRO A 217 -2.65 -16.32 -16.52
CA PRO A 217 -3.06 -17.41 -15.65
C PRO A 217 -2.74 -17.07 -14.18
N PRO A 218 -3.60 -17.43 -13.21
CA PRO A 218 -3.45 -17.03 -11.80
C PRO A 218 -2.19 -17.58 -11.11
N ASN A 219 -1.44 -18.47 -11.75
CA ASN A 219 -0.18 -19.04 -11.23
C ASN A 219 1.03 -18.73 -12.13
N ASP A 220 0.88 -17.83 -13.11
CA ASP A 220 1.96 -17.43 -14.03
C ASP A 220 2.59 -16.13 -13.54
N LEU A 221 3.41 -16.24 -12.49
CA LEU A 221 4.10 -15.09 -11.89
C LEU A 221 4.88 -14.25 -12.91
N PRO A 222 5.63 -14.83 -13.88
CA PRO A 222 6.28 -14.02 -14.91
C PRO A 222 5.32 -13.19 -15.78
N CYS A 223 4.12 -13.71 -16.07
CA CYS A 223 3.10 -12.93 -16.77
C CYS A 223 2.57 -11.79 -15.89
N ILE A 224 2.30 -12.11 -14.63
CA ILE A 224 1.82 -11.17 -13.62
C ILE A 224 2.82 -10.04 -13.39
N GLU A 225 4.10 -10.35 -13.18
CA GLU A 225 5.16 -9.35 -12.99
C GLU A 225 5.30 -8.46 -14.23
N GLN A 226 5.10 -9.03 -15.43
CA GLN A 226 5.16 -8.29 -16.68
C GLN A 226 3.97 -7.34 -16.89
N GLU A 227 2.74 -7.80 -16.64
CA GLU A 227 1.51 -7.03 -16.92
C GLU A 227 1.07 -6.18 -15.73
N CYS A 228 1.39 -6.61 -14.51
CA CYS A 228 0.97 -6.01 -13.24
C CYS A 228 2.13 -5.64 -12.32
N GLY A 229 3.37 -5.56 -12.84
CA GLY A 229 4.56 -5.25 -12.03
C GLY A 229 4.43 -3.97 -11.21
N GLY A 230 3.82 -2.92 -11.76
CA GLY A 230 3.54 -1.68 -11.04
C GLY A 230 2.65 -1.89 -9.80
N PRO A 231 1.36 -2.26 -9.97
CA PRO A 231 0.48 -2.53 -8.82
C PRO A 231 1.01 -3.59 -7.85
N LEU A 232 1.72 -4.59 -8.35
CA LEU A 232 2.34 -5.63 -7.52
C LEU A 232 3.48 -5.04 -6.68
N GLY A 233 4.37 -4.24 -7.28
CA GLY A 233 5.44 -3.54 -6.59
C GLY A 233 4.90 -2.54 -5.57
N ASP A 234 3.86 -1.79 -5.91
CA ASP A 234 3.21 -0.83 -5.01
C ASP A 234 2.65 -1.53 -3.77
N CYS A 235 2.02 -2.69 -3.96
CA CYS A 235 1.48 -3.46 -2.86
C CYS A 235 2.57 -4.17 -2.01
N THR A 236 3.64 -4.67 -2.63
CA THR A 236 4.62 -5.56 -1.96
C THR A 236 5.88 -4.85 -1.44
N SER A 237 6.20 -3.66 -1.92
CA SER A 237 7.41 -2.92 -1.55
C SER A 237 7.41 -2.47 -0.09
N GLY A 238 6.23 -2.30 0.53
CA GLY A 238 6.10 -1.78 1.89
C GLY A 238 6.65 -0.36 2.06
N THR A 239 6.96 0.34 0.96
CA THR A 239 7.48 1.71 0.96
C THR A 239 6.38 2.74 0.75
N ALA A 240 5.17 2.31 0.42
CA ALA A 240 4.01 3.16 0.20
C ALA A 240 3.00 2.95 1.34
N ASP A 241 3.43 3.23 2.58
CA ASP A 241 2.55 3.18 3.75
C ASP A 241 1.68 4.45 3.87
N GLU A 242 2.08 5.52 3.18
CA GLU A 242 1.38 6.79 3.19
C GLU A 242 1.35 7.41 1.78
N ALA A 243 0.19 7.89 1.37
CA ALA A 243 0.05 8.56 0.08
C ALA A 243 0.55 10.01 0.17
N HIS A 244 1.23 10.45 -0.89
CA HIS A 244 1.62 11.84 -1.08
C HIS A 244 0.46 12.64 -1.66
N CYS A 245 0.60 13.98 -1.65
CA CYS A 245 -0.49 14.88 -2.02
C CYS A 245 -1.06 14.61 -3.43
N VAL A 246 -0.22 14.34 -4.44
CA VAL A 246 -0.69 14.10 -5.82
C VAL A 246 -1.63 12.89 -5.89
N PHE A 247 -1.23 11.75 -5.33
CA PHE A 247 -2.10 10.58 -5.23
C PHE A 247 -3.45 10.91 -4.59
N ILE A 248 -3.44 11.64 -3.47
CA ILE A 248 -4.67 12.02 -2.76
C ILE A 248 -5.55 12.88 -3.69
N THR A 249 -4.97 13.86 -4.38
CA THR A 249 -5.73 14.75 -5.25
C THR A 249 -6.31 14.06 -6.48
N ASP A 250 -5.60 13.08 -7.04
CA ASP A 250 -6.10 12.23 -8.13
C ASP A 250 -7.22 11.32 -7.65
N CYS A 251 -7.06 10.71 -6.46
CA CYS A 251 -8.10 9.93 -5.80
C CYS A 251 -9.36 10.78 -5.58
N PHE A 252 -9.22 12.02 -5.11
CA PHE A 252 -10.33 12.97 -4.97
C PHE A 252 -11.05 13.27 -6.30
N GLY A 253 -10.29 13.39 -7.39
CA GLY A 253 -10.83 13.60 -8.74
C GLY A 253 -11.72 12.45 -9.20
N LEU A 254 -11.37 11.22 -8.84
CA LEU A 254 -12.13 10.01 -9.15
C LEU A 254 -13.41 9.88 -8.32
N CYS A 255 -13.46 10.48 -7.13
CA CYS A 255 -14.62 10.40 -6.24
C CYS A 255 -15.88 11.15 -6.73
N GLU A 256 -15.80 11.93 -7.81
CA GLU A 256 -16.92 12.73 -8.35
C GLU A 256 -17.69 13.59 -7.31
N GLY A 257 -17.04 13.94 -6.19
CA GLY A 257 -17.65 14.70 -5.08
C GLY A 257 -18.33 13.87 -3.98
N GLU A 258 -18.17 12.54 -3.98
CA GLU A 258 -18.69 11.67 -2.92
C GLU A 258 -17.88 11.82 -1.61
N PRO A 259 -18.46 12.33 -0.51
CA PRO A 259 -17.71 12.68 0.70
C PRO A 259 -16.96 11.52 1.36
N LEU A 260 -17.54 10.31 1.33
CA LEU A 260 -16.89 9.11 1.89
C LEU A 260 -15.65 8.70 1.09
N CYS A 261 -15.75 8.73 -0.23
CA CYS A 261 -14.61 8.45 -1.09
C CYS A 261 -13.50 9.48 -0.84
N GLN A 262 -13.87 10.76 -0.74
CA GLN A 262 -12.93 11.85 -0.44
C GLN A 262 -12.21 11.66 0.90
N SER A 263 -12.94 11.34 1.97
CA SER A 263 -12.32 11.08 3.26
C SER A 263 -11.41 9.86 3.24
N TYR A 264 -11.77 8.84 2.47
CA TYR A 264 -10.96 7.66 2.30
C TYR A 264 -9.64 7.97 1.57
N CYS A 265 -9.67 8.86 0.56
CA CYS A 265 -8.46 9.37 -0.07
C CYS A 265 -7.57 10.15 0.91
N LEU A 266 -8.13 10.98 1.79
CA LEU A 266 -7.36 11.68 2.83
C LEU A 266 -6.76 10.72 3.85
N ALA A 267 -7.51 9.68 4.22
CA ALA A 267 -7.06 8.65 5.15
C ALA A 267 -5.90 7.80 4.60
N ALA A 268 -5.80 7.68 3.28
CA ALA A 268 -4.68 7.02 2.62
C ALA A 268 -3.39 7.85 2.68
N GLY A 269 -3.47 9.15 2.97
CA GLY A 269 -2.37 10.10 2.94
C GLY A 269 -1.53 10.15 4.23
N SER A 270 -0.28 10.59 4.08
CA SER A 270 0.53 11.04 5.23
C SER A 270 -0.07 12.30 5.85
N GLU A 271 0.25 12.62 7.10
CA GLU A 271 -0.19 13.88 7.73
C GLU A 271 0.18 15.10 6.87
N LEU A 272 1.38 15.09 6.29
CA LEU A 272 1.85 16.15 5.39
C LEU A 272 1.10 16.14 4.05
N GLY A 273 1.03 14.97 3.40
CA GLY A 273 0.36 14.82 2.11
C GLY A 273 -1.12 15.21 2.16
N SER A 274 -1.82 14.80 3.22
CA SER A 274 -3.23 15.16 3.45
C SER A 274 -3.39 16.65 3.70
N SER A 275 -2.51 17.28 4.50
CA SER A 275 -2.56 18.73 4.71
C SER A 275 -2.31 19.52 3.42
N GLU A 276 -1.40 19.07 2.56
CA GLU A 276 -1.12 19.72 1.28
C GLU A 276 -2.26 19.50 0.28
N ALA A 277 -2.84 18.29 0.26
CA ALA A 277 -3.98 17.96 -0.60
C ALA A 277 -5.21 18.78 -0.22
N GLU A 278 -5.54 18.89 1.07
CA GLU A 278 -6.63 19.72 1.56
C GLU A 278 -6.47 21.19 1.12
N ALA A 279 -5.26 21.74 1.25
CA ALA A 279 -4.98 23.11 0.83
C ALA A 279 -5.15 23.31 -0.69
N LEU A 280 -4.76 22.32 -1.50
CA LEU A 280 -4.97 22.34 -2.95
C LEU A 280 -6.45 22.20 -3.32
N ILE A 281 -7.16 21.26 -2.69
CA ILE A 281 -8.59 21.00 -2.91
C ILE A 281 -9.44 22.20 -2.51
N GLU A 282 -9.19 22.82 -1.35
CA GLU A 282 -9.90 24.02 -0.90
C GLU A 282 -9.72 25.15 -1.92
N CYS A 283 -8.49 25.38 -2.38
CA CYS A 283 -8.24 26.37 -3.42
C CYS A 283 -8.95 26.02 -4.75
N ALA A 284 -8.91 24.75 -5.17
CA ALA A 284 -9.56 24.29 -6.39
C ALA A 284 -11.07 24.58 -6.36
N ILE A 285 -11.72 24.30 -5.23
CA ILE A 285 -13.15 24.57 -5.01
C ILE A 285 -13.42 26.08 -5.04
N ASP A 286 -12.63 26.89 -4.34
CA ASP A 286 -12.80 28.34 -4.26
C ASP A 286 -12.62 29.04 -5.60
N GLN A 287 -11.69 28.55 -6.42
CA GLN A 287 -11.40 29.09 -7.76
C GLN A 287 -12.26 28.45 -8.85
N GLY A 288 -12.98 27.37 -8.54
CA GLY A 288 -13.76 26.59 -9.51
C GLY A 288 -12.86 25.92 -10.56
N CYS A 289 -11.68 25.46 -10.16
CA CYS A 289 -10.75 24.76 -11.04
C CYS A 289 -11.21 23.32 -11.29
N GLN A 290 -11.12 22.89 -12.55
CA GLN A 290 -11.44 21.53 -13.00
C GLN A 290 -10.30 20.87 -13.78
N ASP A 291 -9.20 21.59 -13.96
CA ASP A 291 -8.03 21.15 -14.69
C ASP A 291 -6.76 21.69 -14.03
N GLU A 292 -5.65 21.00 -14.29
CA GLU A 292 -4.32 21.33 -13.79
C GLU A 292 -3.88 22.75 -14.20
N ALA A 293 -4.23 23.19 -15.42
CA ALA A 293 -3.87 24.52 -15.89
C ALA A 293 -4.51 25.64 -15.04
N CYS A 294 -5.73 25.42 -14.56
CA CYS A 294 -6.38 26.30 -13.60
C CYS A 294 -5.70 26.22 -12.23
N LEU A 295 -5.39 25.01 -11.74
CA LEU A 295 -4.70 24.81 -10.45
C LEU A 295 -3.35 25.54 -10.43
N MET A 296 -2.51 25.35 -11.44
CA MET A 296 -1.22 26.05 -11.56
C MET A 296 -1.37 27.58 -11.59
N MET A 297 -2.44 28.09 -12.23
CA MET A 297 -2.63 29.53 -12.39
C MET A 297 -3.27 30.21 -11.18
N ALA A 298 -4.26 29.55 -10.56
CA ALA A 298 -5.11 30.12 -9.51
C ALA A 298 -4.72 29.63 -8.11
N CYS A 299 -4.09 28.46 -8.02
CA CYS A 299 -3.71 27.75 -6.80
C CYS A 299 -2.22 27.43 -6.75
N GLY A 300 -1.38 28.21 -7.43
CA GLY A 300 0.05 27.90 -7.59
C GLY A 300 0.79 27.59 -6.29
N GLU A 301 0.51 28.28 -5.18
CA GLU A 301 1.19 28.00 -3.90
C GLU A 301 0.83 26.63 -3.30
N SER A 302 -0.45 26.24 -3.31
CA SER A 302 -0.87 24.92 -2.82
C SER A 302 -0.57 23.82 -3.83
N PHE A 303 -0.58 24.14 -5.13
CA PHE A 303 -0.15 23.22 -6.18
C PHE A 303 1.34 22.91 -6.03
N ASP A 304 2.18 23.94 -5.89
CA ASP A 304 3.63 23.80 -5.74
C ASP A 304 3.99 23.01 -4.47
N ALA A 305 3.28 23.21 -3.36
CA ALA A 305 3.46 22.39 -2.16
C ALA A 305 3.07 20.93 -2.39
N CYS A 306 1.97 20.68 -3.11
CA CYS A 306 1.48 19.34 -3.38
C CYS A 306 2.37 18.52 -4.32
N VAL A 307 2.94 19.17 -5.33
CA VAL A 307 3.69 18.49 -6.41
C VAL A 307 5.20 18.65 -6.28
N SER A 308 5.72 19.21 -5.19
CA SER A 308 7.18 19.31 -5.00
C SER A 308 7.62 19.30 -3.55
N GLY A 309 8.70 18.58 -3.29
CA GLY A 309 9.38 18.56 -2.00
C GLY A 309 10.74 19.28 -2.05
N GLU A 310 11.66 18.83 -1.19
CA GLU A 310 12.97 19.43 -1.03
C GLU A 310 14.12 18.57 -1.56
N ALA A 311 13.86 17.33 -2.01
CA ALA A 311 14.90 16.43 -2.44
C ALA A 311 15.63 16.95 -3.69
N SER A 312 16.94 16.72 -3.70
CA SER A 312 17.81 16.98 -4.85
C SER A 312 17.68 15.88 -5.89
N CYS A 313 18.09 16.15 -7.13
CA CYS A 313 18.00 15.16 -8.20
C CYS A 313 18.80 13.88 -7.90
N THR A 314 19.96 13.98 -7.23
CA THR A 314 20.71 12.81 -6.75
C THR A 314 19.98 12.01 -5.68
N GLU A 315 19.24 12.67 -4.77
CA GLU A 315 18.43 11.98 -3.76
C GLU A 315 17.23 11.30 -4.40
N THR A 316 16.60 11.93 -5.40
CA THR A 316 15.53 11.33 -6.21
C THR A 316 16.00 10.05 -6.89
N PHE A 317 17.16 10.04 -7.56
CA PHE A 317 17.71 8.82 -8.16
C PHE A 317 17.99 7.74 -7.12
N ALA A 318 18.59 8.08 -5.98
CA ALA A 318 18.86 7.10 -4.93
C ALA A 318 17.56 6.53 -4.34
N CYS A 319 16.49 7.34 -4.30
CA CYS A 319 15.17 6.93 -3.85
C CYS A 319 14.52 6.00 -4.89
N THR A 320 14.50 6.37 -6.18
CA THR A 320 13.90 5.54 -7.23
C THR A 320 14.64 4.21 -7.43
N GLU A 321 15.97 4.19 -7.31
CA GLU A 321 16.75 2.94 -7.31
C GLU A 321 16.39 1.99 -6.16
N ALA A 322 15.90 2.53 -5.04
CA ALA A 322 15.47 1.73 -3.89
C ALA A 322 14.04 1.19 -4.01
N CYS A 323 13.27 1.65 -5.00
CA CYS A 323 11.85 1.31 -5.15
C CYS A 323 11.57 -0.07 -5.75
N GLU A 324 12.59 -0.81 -6.21
CA GLU A 324 12.45 -2.17 -6.78
C GLU A 324 11.29 -2.30 -7.80
N ASP A 325 11.16 -1.33 -8.72
CA ASP A 325 10.10 -1.23 -9.75
C ASP A 325 8.67 -0.91 -9.24
N SER A 326 8.50 -0.43 -8.00
CA SER A 326 7.23 0.14 -7.53
C SER A 326 6.99 1.52 -8.15
N ASN A 327 5.97 1.64 -9.00
CA ASN A 327 5.58 2.89 -9.65
C ASN A 327 5.21 3.98 -8.63
N GLN A 328 4.46 3.63 -7.59
CA GLN A 328 4.02 4.57 -6.56
C GLN A 328 5.19 5.05 -5.70
N CYS A 329 6.14 4.17 -5.38
CA CYS A 329 7.39 4.57 -4.73
C CYS A 329 8.18 5.52 -5.62
N GLU A 330 8.37 5.19 -6.91
CA GLU A 330 9.10 6.05 -7.85
C GLU A 330 8.43 7.42 -8.01
N GLU A 331 7.10 7.45 -8.09
CA GLU A 331 6.29 8.66 -8.16
C GLU A 331 6.41 9.49 -6.88
N SER A 332 6.37 8.85 -5.71
CA SER A 332 6.61 9.53 -4.43
C SER A 332 8.01 10.15 -4.38
N CYS A 333 9.05 9.39 -4.76
CA CYS A 333 10.42 9.89 -4.85
C CYS A 333 10.55 11.10 -5.79
N PHE A 334 9.80 11.09 -6.90
CA PHE A 334 9.75 12.18 -7.84
C PHE A 334 9.09 13.42 -7.24
N TYR A 335 7.94 13.27 -6.57
CA TYR A 335 7.23 14.40 -5.97
C TYR A 335 7.89 14.94 -4.70
N ASP A 336 8.66 14.13 -3.97
CA ASP A 336 9.54 14.58 -2.88
C ASP A 336 10.69 15.47 -3.37
N ALA A 337 10.96 15.47 -4.67
CA ALA A 337 11.98 16.30 -5.28
C ALA A 337 11.51 17.74 -5.48
N SER A 338 12.43 18.69 -5.34
CA SER A 338 12.16 20.07 -5.74
C SER A 338 11.86 20.17 -7.24
N PHE A 339 11.10 21.16 -7.69
CA PHE A 339 10.85 21.36 -9.14
C PHE A 339 12.12 21.40 -10.00
N ALA A 340 13.20 21.97 -9.48
CA ALA A 340 14.48 21.98 -10.18
C ALA A 340 15.06 20.57 -10.31
N ALA A 341 14.96 19.77 -9.25
CA ALA A 341 15.38 18.37 -9.24
C ALA A 341 14.50 17.50 -10.13
N GLN A 342 13.17 17.63 -10.10
CA GLN A 342 12.24 16.95 -11.00
C GLN A 342 12.57 17.21 -12.47
N SER A 343 12.79 18.48 -12.83
CA SER A 343 13.19 18.84 -14.19
C SER A 343 14.52 18.21 -14.59
N GLN A 344 15.51 18.17 -13.68
CA GLN A 344 16.81 17.55 -13.94
C GLN A 344 16.71 16.03 -14.05
N TYR A 345 15.89 15.40 -13.22
CA TYR A 345 15.60 13.97 -13.26
C TYR A 345 14.98 13.61 -14.61
N GLN A 346 13.95 14.34 -15.04
CA GLN A 346 13.30 14.14 -16.34
C GLN A 346 14.27 14.37 -17.51
N ASP A 347 15.18 15.34 -17.44
CA ASP A 347 16.21 15.55 -18.47
C ASP A 347 17.11 14.30 -18.62
N VAL A 348 17.47 13.63 -17.52
CA VAL A 348 18.25 12.38 -17.55
C VAL A 348 17.43 11.24 -18.17
N ILE A 349 16.17 11.07 -17.77
CA ILE A 349 15.25 10.05 -18.33
C ILE A 349 15.04 10.27 -19.84
N ASP A 350 14.75 11.49 -20.26
CA ASP A 350 14.57 11.86 -21.67
C ASP A 350 15.82 11.58 -22.48
N CYS A 351 17.01 11.86 -21.93
CA CYS A 351 18.27 11.53 -22.57
C CYS A 351 18.49 10.01 -22.70
N ALA A 352 18.20 9.24 -21.65
CA ALA A 352 18.31 7.79 -21.65
C ALA A 352 17.40 7.17 -22.73
N VAL A 353 16.15 7.62 -22.81
CA VAL A 353 15.18 7.21 -23.84
C VAL A 353 15.66 7.60 -25.24
N ALA A 354 16.14 8.84 -25.43
CA ALA A 354 16.62 9.32 -26.72
C ALA A 354 17.83 8.54 -27.25
N ASN A 355 18.65 7.99 -26.35
CA ASN A 355 19.81 7.16 -26.69
C ASN A 355 19.53 5.65 -26.61
N ALA A 356 18.29 5.24 -26.31
CA ALA A 356 17.89 3.85 -26.10
C ALA A 356 18.80 3.12 -25.10
N CYS A 357 19.11 3.78 -23.99
CA CYS A 357 19.92 3.21 -22.93
C CYS A 357 19.15 2.13 -22.17
N ALA A 358 19.77 0.97 -22.03
CA ALA A 358 19.22 -0.17 -21.30
C ALA A 358 19.87 -0.36 -19.91
N ASP A 359 20.95 0.39 -19.63
CA ASP A 359 21.72 0.27 -18.40
C ASP A 359 22.38 1.62 -18.04
N GLU A 360 22.86 1.69 -16.79
CA GLU A 360 23.54 2.86 -16.24
C GLU A 360 24.81 3.23 -17.04
N ALA A 361 25.55 2.23 -17.57
CA ALA A 361 26.77 2.48 -18.33
C ALA A 361 26.48 3.25 -19.63
N CYS A 362 25.36 2.96 -20.30
CA CYS A 362 24.90 3.74 -21.43
C CYS A 362 24.50 5.16 -21.03
N VAL A 363 23.78 5.31 -19.92
CA VAL A 363 23.37 6.64 -19.41
C VAL A 363 24.60 7.48 -19.08
N GLN A 364 25.58 6.93 -18.37
CA GLN A 364 26.85 7.59 -18.08
C GLN A 364 27.61 7.98 -19.36
N ALA A 365 27.59 7.13 -20.39
CA ALA A 365 28.31 7.37 -21.65
C ALA A 365 27.64 8.44 -22.55
N ASN A 366 26.32 8.55 -22.53
CA ASN A 366 25.56 9.39 -23.48
C ASN A 366 24.86 10.60 -22.85
N CYS A 367 24.61 10.57 -21.54
CA CYS A 367 23.84 11.56 -20.79
C CYS A 367 24.65 12.26 -19.70
N GLY A 368 25.98 12.32 -19.86
CA GLY A 368 26.88 12.92 -18.87
C GLY A 368 26.62 14.41 -18.61
N GLY A 369 25.96 15.13 -19.53
CA GLY A 369 25.59 16.53 -19.32
C GLY A 369 24.43 16.68 -18.34
N GLU A 370 23.40 15.87 -18.54
CA GLU A 370 22.19 15.79 -17.73
C GLU A 370 22.52 15.21 -16.35
N LEU A 371 23.34 14.16 -16.29
CA LEU A 371 23.86 13.60 -15.03
C LEU A 371 24.64 14.64 -14.21
N ALA A 372 25.54 15.40 -14.84
CA ALA A 372 26.28 16.46 -14.16
C ALA A 372 25.38 17.62 -13.71
N ALA A 373 24.26 17.87 -14.39
CA ALA A 373 23.25 18.86 -13.97
C ALA A 373 22.43 18.36 -12.77
N CYS A 374 22.14 17.05 -12.74
CA CYS A 374 21.49 16.35 -11.64
C CYS A 374 22.38 16.21 -10.39
N GLY A 375 23.71 16.21 -10.57
CA GLY A 375 24.71 16.23 -9.49
C GLY A 375 25.70 15.06 -9.46
N PHE A 376 25.74 14.25 -10.51
CA PHE A 376 26.64 13.09 -10.67
C PHE A 376 28.01 13.42 -11.29
#